data_AF-A0A2A4NLE6-F1
#
_entry.id   AF-A0A2A4NLE6-F1
#
_cell.length_a   1.000
_cell.length_b   1.000
_cell.length_c   1.000
_cell.angle_alpha   90.00
_cell.angle_beta   90.00
_cell.angle_gamma   90.00
#
_symmetry.space_group_name_H-M   'P 1'
#
loop_
_entity.id
_entity.type
_entity.pdbx_description
1 polymer ?
#
loop_
_entity_poly.entity_id
_entity_poly.type
_entity_poly.pdbx_seq_one_letter_code
_entity_poly.pdbx_strand_id
1 'polypeptide(L)'
;ITAECEVTTLETPFATDNCVAELTITNDATLPITTQGTTIVTWSYDDGHGNIATQTQNVLIKDTQQPVVDSTVLETIYAECEVTSLEAPTATDNCDGTITGTHNVNLPISGNGSTTEITWTFEDGNGNSTTQRQLVIIEDVSAPEPDEDLANITGRFDVSLTVPTATDNCVGMVIATTTDPVHYDEIGTFTTTWSFDDGNGNTSTQTQTVIIGDSVESHGFSPNDDGINDTWTIDGIETYPKCKVRVFNRSGTEVYEKVGYKNTWDGYSNTGSNKKMMSGAYYYIIEFNKNGLKPKSGWVYINY
;
A
#
# COMPACT_ATOMS: atom_id res chain seq x y z
N ILE A 1 41.96 -36.74 -33.38
CA ILE A 1 40.48 -36.84 -33.39
C ILE A 1 39.94 -35.57 -32.78
N THR A 2 38.87 -35.01 -33.33
CA THR A 2 38.18 -33.84 -32.76
C THR A 2 36.71 -34.22 -32.55
N ALA A 3 36.15 -33.89 -31.40
CA ALA A 3 34.74 -34.10 -31.06
C ALA A 3 34.24 -32.94 -30.18
N GLU A 4 32.92 -32.72 -30.14
CA GLU A 4 32.33 -31.64 -29.35
C GLU A 4 32.21 -32.04 -27.86
N CYS A 5 31.54 -33.17 -27.57
CA CYS A 5 31.24 -33.58 -26.19
C CYS A 5 32.09 -34.76 -25.69
N GLU A 6 32.24 -35.81 -26.50
CA GLU A 6 32.99 -37.00 -26.07
C GLU A 6 33.54 -37.83 -27.24
N VAL A 7 34.55 -38.66 -26.92
CA VAL A 7 35.02 -39.76 -27.77
C VAL A 7 34.86 -41.07 -27.00
N THR A 8 33.98 -41.95 -27.47
CA THR A 8 33.66 -43.24 -26.82
C THR A 8 34.47 -44.41 -27.37
N THR A 9 35.06 -44.26 -28.56
CA THR A 9 35.89 -45.29 -29.21
C THR A 9 37.06 -44.66 -29.94
N LEU A 10 38.21 -45.33 -29.91
CA LEU A 10 39.39 -44.96 -30.71
C LEU A 10 39.65 -46.03 -31.76
N GLU A 11 39.86 -45.62 -33.00
CA GLU A 11 40.29 -46.53 -34.06
C GLU A 11 41.74 -46.93 -33.81
N THR A 12 42.00 -48.25 -33.76
CA THR A 12 43.35 -48.79 -33.53
C THR A 12 44.26 -48.46 -34.72
N PRO A 13 45.38 -47.74 -34.53
CA PRO A 13 46.34 -47.50 -35.59
C PRO A 13 47.04 -48.80 -36.02
N PHE A 14 47.58 -48.78 -37.24
CA PHE A 14 48.21 -49.93 -37.86
C PHE A 14 49.74 -49.86 -37.73
N ALA A 15 50.36 -50.99 -37.40
CA ALA A 15 51.81 -51.17 -37.39
C ALA A 15 52.17 -52.57 -37.95
N THR A 16 53.38 -52.70 -38.48
CA THR A 16 53.93 -53.96 -39.00
C THR A 16 55.30 -54.23 -38.40
N ASP A 17 55.59 -55.49 -38.14
CA ASP A 17 56.94 -55.96 -37.83
C ASP A 17 57.47 -56.85 -38.97
N ASN A 18 58.78 -56.81 -39.22
CA ASN A 18 59.39 -57.56 -40.31
C ASN A 18 59.67 -59.03 -39.97
N CYS A 19 59.56 -59.41 -38.69
CA CYS A 19 59.86 -60.73 -38.15
C CYS A 19 58.66 -61.38 -37.45
N VAL A 20 57.64 -60.61 -37.05
CA VAL A 20 56.45 -61.07 -36.33
C VAL A 20 55.17 -60.72 -37.11
N ALA A 21 54.25 -61.69 -37.21
CA ALA A 21 53.01 -61.54 -37.98
C ALA A 21 51.89 -60.82 -37.20
N GLU A 22 51.90 -60.86 -35.86
CA GLU A 22 50.90 -60.24 -35.00
C GLU A 22 51.55 -59.42 -33.88
N LEU A 23 51.12 -58.17 -33.73
CA LEU A 23 51.58 -57.26 -32.67
C LEU A 23 50.53 -57.16 -31.57
N THR A 24 50.98 -57.05 -30.32
CA THR A 24 50.07 -56.67 -29.21
C THR A 24 49.97 -55.15 -29.18
N ILE A 25 48.78 -54.62 -29.48
CA ILE A 25 48.52 -53.18 -29.54
C ILE A 25 47.67 -52.76 -28.34
N THR A 26 48.16 -51.80 -27.56
CA THR A 26 47.43 -51.22 -26.42
C THR A 26 47.48 -49.70 -26.45
N ASN A 27 46.62 -49.03 -25.68
CA ASN A 27 46.70 -47.60 -25.41
C ASN A 27 46.42 -47.29 -23.94
N ASP A 28 46.81 -46.09 -23.51
CA ASP A 28 46.67 -45.57 -22.15
C ASP A 28 45.37 -44.77 -21.91
N ALA A 29 44.46 -44.68 -22.90
CA ALA A 29 43.25 -43.88 -22.77
C ALA A 29 42.21 -44.55 -21.87
N THR A 30 41.54 -43.74 -21.06
CA THR A 30 40.30 -44.12 -20.38
C THR A 30 39.12 -43.56 -21.18
N LEU A 31 38.24 -44.43 -21.66
CA LEU A 31 37.06 -44.05 -22.43
C LEU A 31 35.80 -44.04 -21.54
N PRO A 32 34.84 -43.13 -21.80
CA PRO A 32 34.88 -42.06 -22.80
C PRO A 32 35.87 -40.94 -22.42
N ILE A 33 36.50 -40.32 -23.42
CA ILE A 33 37.25 -39.07 -23.23
C ILE A 33 36.25 -37.92 -23.32
N THR A 34 35.99 -37.26 -22.19
CA THR A 34 35.00 -36.18 -22.07
C THR A 34 35.61 -34.83 -21.65
N THR A 35 36.87 -34.82 -21.23
CA THR A 35 37.52 -33.60 -20.74
C THR A 35 37.78 -32.61 -21.88
N GLN A 36 37.25 -31.39 -21.76
CA GLN A 36 37.52 -30.28 -22.67
C GLN A 36 39.03 -30.01 -22.82
N GLY A 37 39.48 -29.75 -24.04
CA GLY A 37 40.89 -29.57 -24.40
C GLY A 37 41.52 -30.79 -25.08
N THR A 38 42.85 -30.80 -25.15
CA THR A 38 43.60 -31.85 -25.85
C THR A 38 44.06 -32.93 -24.86
N THR A 39 43.55 -34.14 -25.03
CA THR A 39 44.07 -35.36 -24.41
C THR A 39 45.05 -36.03 -25.38
N ILE A 40 46.25 -36.38 -24.90
CA ILE A 40 47.25 -37.13 -25.68
C ILE A 40 47.12 -38.60 -25.32
N VAL A 41 46.83 -39.44 -26.31
CA VAL A 41 46.77 -40.90 -26.17
C VAL A 41 48.05 -41.50 -26.70
N THR A 42 48.68 -42.40 -25.95
CA THR A 42 49.88 -43.13 -26.35
C THR A 42 49.53 -44.57 -26.69
N TRP A 43 49.76 -44.94 -27.95
CA TRP A 43 49.68 -46.32 -28.43
C TRP A 43 51.01 -47.02 -28.24
N SER A 44 50.96 -48.28 -27.78
CA SER A 44 52.11 -49.16 -27.57
C SER A 44 51.98 -50.41 -28.45
N TYR A 45 53.04 -50.71 -29.19
CA TYR A 45 53.15 -51.87 -30.07
C TYR A 45 54.25 -52.78 -29.56
N ASP A 46 53.89 -53.92 -28.98
CA ASP A 46 54.82 -54.92 -28.43
C ASP A 46 54.93 -56.12 -29.39
N ASP A 47 56.15 -56.45 -29.77
CA ASP A 47 56.48 -57.60 -30.65
C ASP A 47 56.60 -58.94 -29.89
N GLY A 48 56.38 -58.94 -28.58
CA GLY A 48 56.48 -60.11 -27.71
C GLY A 48 57.92 -60.56 -27.42
N HIS A 49 58.92 -59.84 -27.94
CA HIS A 49 60.35 -60.12 -27.79
C HIS A 49 61.08 -58.98 -27.04
N GLY A 50 60.31 -58.10 -26.39
CA GLY A 50 60.80 -57.00 -25.58
C GLY A 50 61.06 -55.71 -26.36
N ASN A 51 60.70 -55.66 -27.64
CA ASN A 51 60.74 -54.41 -28.41
C ASN A 51 59.35 -53.76 -28.37
N ILE A 52 59.33 -52.51 -27.89
CA ILE A 52 58.11 -51.71 -27.81
C ILE A 52 58.32 -50.42 -28.60
N ALA A 53 57.49 -50.23 -29.63
CA ALA A 53 57.37 -48.95 -30.33
C ALA A 53 56.16 -48.18 -29.78
N THR A 54 56.20 -46.84 -29.83
CA THR A 54 55.09 -46.00 -29.39
C THR A 54 54.71 -44.96 -30.43
N GLN A 55 53.44 -44.58 -30.45
CA GLN A 55 52.90 -43.49 -31.27
C GLN A 55 51.87 -42.69 -30.47
N THR A 56 51.88 -41.37 -30.61
CA THR A 56 50.89 -40.51 -29.96
C THR A 56 49.76 -40.12 -30.90
N GLN A 57 48.57 -39.94 -30.34
CA GLN A 57 47.36 -39.45 -31.00
C GLN A 57 46.75 -38.35 -30.15
N ASN A 58 46.55 -37.16 -30.73
CA ASN A 58 45.83 -36.09 -30.06
C ASN A 58 44.33 -36.26 -30.23
N VAL A 59 43.59 -36.19 -29.12
CA VAL A 59 42.13 -36.14 -29.05
C VAL A 59 41.75 -34.77 -28.49
N LEU A 60 41.09 -33.94 -29.30
CA LEU A 60 40.58 -32.63 -28.90
C LEU A 60 39.08 -32.73 -28.64
N ILE A 61 38.66 -32.52 -27.40
CA ILE A 61 37.26 -32.23 -27.07
C ILE A 61 37.12 -30.71 -27.02
N LYS A 62 36.24 -30.15 -27.84
CA LYS A 62 35.98 -28.72 -27.84
C LYS A 62 34.52 -28.49 -28.20
N ASP A 63 33.75 -28.02 -27.23
CA ASP A 63 32.41 -27.54 -27.53
C ASP A 63 32.46 -26.17 -28.22
N THR A 64 31.74 -26.06 -29.33
CA THR A 64 31.63 -24.86 -30.14
C THR A 64 30.19 -24.39 -30.33
N GLN A 65 29.22 -25.14 -29.82
CA GLN A 65 27.82 -24.82 -29.99
C GLN A 65 27.33 -23.97 -28.81
N GLN A 66 26.48 -22.98 -29.12
CA GLN A 66 25.88 -22.15 -28.08
C GLN A 66 24.62 -22.83 -27.52
N PRO A 67 24.31 -22.60 -26.23
CA PRO A 67 23.02 -23.00 -25.66
C PRO A 67 21.85 -22.43 -26.46
N VAL A 68 20.80 -23.22 -26.62
CA VAL A 68 19.56 -22.82 -27.30
C VAL A 68 18.45 -22.61 -26.28
N VAL A 69 17.88 -21.41 -26.21
CA VAL A 69 16.78 -21.11 -25.28
C VAL A 69 15.58 -22.03 -25.51
N ASP A 70 15.00 -22.53 -24.43
CA ASP A 70 13.88 -23.49 -24.49
C ASP A 70 12.55 -22.79 -24.85
N SER A 71 12.42 -21.53 -24.45
CA SER A 71 11.33 -20.64 -24.88
C SER A 71 11.89 -19.52 -25.74
N THR A 72 11.26 -19.27 -26.89
CA THR A 72 11.67 -18.17 -27.79
C THR A 72 11.20 -16.79 -27.30
N VAL A 73 10.21 -16.74 -26.42
CA VAL A 73 9.63 -15.50 -25.88
C VAL A 73 9.45 -15.64 -24.37
N LEU A 74 9.87 -14.62 -23.62
CA LEU A 74 9.56 -14.47 -22.21
C LEU A 74 8.51 -13.37 -22.07
N GLU A 75 7.40 -13.69 -21.42
CA GLU A 75 6.32 -12.72 -21.19
C GLU A 75 6.78 -11.61 -20.24
N THR A 76 6.21 -10.42 -20.44
CA THR A 76 6.41 -9.29 -19.52
C THR A 76 5.83 -9.63 -18.16
N ILE A 77 6.60 -9.39 -17.11
CA ILE A 77 6.14 -9.53 -15.72
C ILE A 77 5.52 -8.20 -15.28
N TYR A 78 4.32 -8.26 -14.70
CA TYR A 78 3.64 -7.12 -14.10
C TYR A 78 3.55 -7.32 -12.59
N ALA A 79 3.84 -6.28 -11.82
CA ALA A 79 3.63 -6.24 -10.38
C ALA A 79 3.24 -4.81 -9.95
N GLU A 80 2.52 -4.68 -8.84
CA GLU A 80 2.07 -3.37 -8.37
C GLU A 80 3.18 -2.64 -7.61
N CYS A 81 3.83 -3.32 -6.66
CA CYS A 81 4.79 -2.66 -5.74
C CYS A 81 6.24 -3.03 -6.04
N GLU A 82 6.53 -4.33 -6.10
CA GLU A 82 7.89 -4.84 -6.34
C GLU A 82 7.90 -6.30 -6.79
N VAL A 83 9.03 -6.71 -7.39
CA VAL A 83 9.38 -8.10 -7.68
C VAL A 83 10.61 -8.48 -6.86
N THR A 84 10.45 -9.41 -5.92
CA THR A 84 11.51 -9.86 -4.99
C THR A 84 12.20 -11.14 -5.43
N SER A 85 11.63 -11.87 -6.39
CA SER A 85 12.19 -13.08 -6.97
C SER A 85 11.75 -13.23 -8.42
N LEU A 86 12.60 -13.88 -9.22
CA LEU A 86 12.34 -14.15 -10.64
C LEU A 86 12.47 -15.65 -10.86
N GLU A 87 11.55 -16.20 -11.63
CA GLU A 87 11.67 -17.58 -12.12
C GLU A 87 12.64 -17.59 -13.30
N ALA A 88 13.74 -18.33 -13.14
CA ALA A 88 14.77 -18.39 -14.17
C ALA A 88 14.29 -19.25 -15.37
N PRO A 89 14.35 -18.72 -16.60
CA PRO A 89 14.13 -19.52 -17.80
C PRO A 89 15.28 -20.51 -18.02
N THR A 90 15.09 -21.45 -18.95
CA THR A 90 16.08 -22.47 -19.30
C THR A 90 16.49 -22.42 -20.77
N ALA A 91 17.68 -22.93 -21.02
CA ALA A 91 18.20 -23.25 -22.34
C ALA A 91 18.74 -24.68 -22.35
N THR A 92 18.86 -25.29 -23.52
CA THR A 92 19.44 -26.62 -23.70
C THR A 92 20.69 -26.54 -24.57
N ASP A 93 21.75 -27.21 -24.13
CA ASP A 93 22.99 -27.40 -24.84
C ASP A 93 23.23 -28.89 -25.19
N ASN A 94 23.98 -29.17 -26.26
CA ASN A 94 24.27 -30.53 -26.71
C ASN A 94 25.24 -31.30 -25.80
N CYS A 95 26.16 -30.63 -25.12
CA CYS A 95 27.14 -31.24 -24.23
C CYS A 95 26.75 -31.11 -22.75
N ASP A 96 26.25 -29.94 -22.33
CA ASP A 96 25.92 -29.66 -20.92
C ASP A 96 24.45 -29.93 -20.55
N GLY A 97 23.58 -30.12 -21.54
CA GLY A 97 22.15 -30.35 -21.31
C GLY A 97 21.43 -29.09 -20.86
N THR A 98 20.57 -29.18 -19.84
CA THR A 98 19.74 -28.04 -19.40
C THR A 98 20.55 -27.04 -18.57
N ILE A 99 20.52 -25.78 -18.99
CA ILE A 99 21.17 -24.62 -18.36
C ILE A 99 20.09 -23.69 -17.82
N THR A 100 20.21 -23.29 -16.55
CA THR A 100 19.33 -22.29 -15.94
C THR A 100 19.91 -20.90 -16.14
N GLY A 101 19.08 -19.94 -16.58
CA GLY A 101 19.52 -18.57 -16.84
C GLY A 101 19.91 -17.82 -15.57
N THR A 102 20.96 -17.01 -15.67
CA THR A 102 21.32 -16.01 -14.65
C THR A 102 20.91 -14.61 -15.14
N HIS A 103 20.70 -13.63 -14.26
CA HIS A 103 20.25 -12.30 -14.66
C HIS A 103 21.17 -11.16 -14.18
N ASN A 104 21.10 -10.02 -14.86
CA ASN A 104 21.93 -8.83 -14.58
C ASN A 104 21.29 -7.80 -13.62
N VAL A 105 20.05 -8.02 -13.19
CA VAL A 105 19.31 -7.06 -12.35
C VAL A 105 19.53 -7.30 -10.84
N ASN A 106 19.41 -6.24 -10.05
CA ASN A 106 19.37 -6.33 -8.58
C ASN A 106 17.91 -6.46 -8.13
N LEU A 107 17.66 -7.38 -7.20
CA LEU A 107 16.36 -7.54 -6.55
C LEU A 107 16.37 -6.82 -5.18
N PRO A 108 15.22 -6.27 -4.74
CA PRO A 108 13.94 -6.21 -5.46
C PRO A 108 13.94 -5.19 -6.61
N ILE A 109 13.17 -5.47 -7.66
CA ILE A 109 12.82 -4.47 -8.68
C ILE A 109 11.60 -3.71 -8.17
N SER A 110 11.71 -2.39 -8.02
CA SER A 110 10.64 -1.54 -7.51
C SER A 110 10.64 -0.16 -8.18
N GLY A 111 9.58 0.60 -7.93
CA GLY A 111 9.39 1.96 -8.44
C GLY A 111 8.18 2.05 -9.35
N ASN A 112 7.12 2.73 -8.88
CA ASN A 112 5.89 2.89 -9.64
C ASN A 112 6.13 3.57 -11.01
N GLY A 113 5.48 3.07 -12.04
CA GLY A 113 5.63 3.50 -13.44
C GLY A 113 6.97 3.12 -14.06
N SER A 114 7.78 2.28 -13.41
CA SER A 114 9.09 1.87 -13.94
C SER A 114 8.98 0.68 -14.88
N THR A 115 9.84 0.67 -15.90
CA THR A 115 10.06 -0.50 -16.77
C THR A 115 11.52 -0.90 -16.65
N THR A 116 11.76 -2.10 -16.13
CA THR A 116 13.10 -2.68 -16.01
C THR A 116 13.26 -3.79 -17.03
N GLU A 117 14.38 -3.80 -17.74
CA GLU A 117 14.71 -4.87 -18.68
C GLU A 117 15.72 -5.83 -18.04
N ILE A 118 15.34 -7.11 -17.99
CA ILE A 118 16.18 -8.21 -17.55
C ILE A 118 16.91 -8.78 -18.79
N THR A 119 18.22 -8.96 -18.69
CA THR A 119 19.00 -9.79 -19.59
C THR A 119 19.36 -11.09 -18.88
N TRP A 120 18.76 -12.18 -19.34
CA TRP A 120 19.10 -13.54 -18.95
C TRP A 120 20.32 -14.02 -19.74
N THR A 121 21.29 -14.63 -19.07
CA THR A 121 22.51 -15.21 -19.64
C THR A 121 22.56 -16.71 -19.34
N PHE A 122 22.76 -17.50 -20.39
CA PHE A 122 22.92 -18.95 -20.34
C PHE A 122 24.36 -19.26 -20.75
N GLU A 123 25.19 -19.70 -19.80
CA GLU A 123 26.58 -20.11 -20.04
C GLU A 123 26.69 -21.62 -19.87
N ASP A 124 27.34 -22.30 -20.82
CA ASP A 124 27.59 -23.74 -20.79
C ASP A 124 28.82 -24.13 -19.94
N GLY A 125 29.61 -23.15 -19.50
CA GLY A 125 30.89 -23.40 -18.80
C GLY A 125 32.02 -23.89 -19.71
N ASN A 126 31.77 -24.07 -21.01
CA ASN A 126 32.76 -24.35 -22.07
C ASN A 126 33.11 -23.09 -22.88
N GLY A 127 32.48 -21.96 -22.56
CA GLY A 127 32.79 -20.64 -23.08
C GLY A 127 31.82 -20.16 -24.15
N ASN A 128 30.74 -20.91 -24.40
CA ASN A 128 29.64 -20.46 -25.24
C ASN A 128 28.52 -19.90 -24.36
N SER A 129 27.86 -18.86 -24.86
CA SER A 129 26.74 -18.27 -24.16
C SER A 129 25.69 -17.71 -25.10
N THR A 130 24.45 -17.74 -24.64
CA THR A 130 23.29 -17.12 -25.29
C THR A 130 22.63 -16.18 -24.29
N THR A 131 21.94 -15.15 -24.79
CA THR A 131 21.18 -14.22 -23.94
C THR A 131 19.73 -14.09 -24.39
N GLN A 132 18.84 -13.78 -23.46
CA GLN A 132 17.44 -13.50 -23.74
C GLN A 132 16.94 -12.35 -22.88
N ARG A 133 16.08 -11.49 -23.45
CA ARG A 133 15.53 -10.33 -22.74
C ARG A 133 14.12 -10.60 -22.24
N GLN A 134 13.80 -10.03 -21.09
CA GLN A 134 12.45 -10.01 -20.50
C GLN A 134 12.19 -8.63 -19.90
N LEU A 135 10.94 -8.16 -19.94
CA LEU A 135 10.54 -6.90 -19.33
C LEU A 135 9.84 -7.13 -18.00
N VAL A 136 10.05 -6.22 -17.06
CA VAL A 136 9.29 -6.09 -15.81
C VAL A 136 8.71 -4.69 -15.75
N ILE A 137 7.41 -4.59 -15.52
CA ILE A 137 6.70 -3.33 -15.35
C ILE A 137 6.15 -3.29 -13.93
N ILE A 138 6.49 -2.24 -13.20
CA ILE A 138 5.94 -1.95 -11.88
C ILE A 138 4.95 -0.81 -12.03
N GLU A 139 3.66 -1.09 -11.81
CA GLU A 139 2.58 -0.12 -11.94
C GLU A 139 1.54 -0.36 -10.85
N ASP A 140 1.43 0.61 -9.95
CA ASP A 140 0.43 0.63 -8.90
C ASP A 140 -0.92 1.06 -9.50
N VAL A 141 -1.90 0.16 -9.42
CA VAL A 141 -3.25 0.35 -9.97
C VAL A 141 -4.32 0.31 -8.89
N SER A 142 -3.92 0.13 -7.64
CA SER A 142 -4.82 -0.03 -6.51
C SER A 142 -5.00 1.32 -5.84
N ALA A 143 -6.24 1.71 -5.56
CA ALA A 143 -6.51 2.93 -4.81
C ALA A 143 -6.43 2.66 -3.31
N PRO A 144 -6.05 3.67 -2.48
CA PRO A 144 -6.06 3.53 -1.03
C PRO A 144 -7.42 3.11 -0.49
N GLU A 145 -7.45 2.14 0.42
CA GLU A 145 -8.67 1.71 1.11
C GLU A 145 -8.81 2.44 2.45
N PRO A 146 -9.90 3.21 2.69
CA PRO A 146 -10.14 3.87 3.98
C PRO A 146 -10.08 2.87 5.14
N ASP A 147 -9.36 3.22 6.21
CA ASP A 147 -9.15 2.30 7.35
C ASP A 147 -10.45 2.05 8.13
N GLU A 148 -11.38 3.01 8.08
CA GLU A 148 -12.70 2.92 8.69
C GLU A 148 -13.75 3.72 7.90
N ASP A 149 -15.03 3.36 8.10
CA ASP A 149 -16.16 4.15 7.61
C ASP A 149 -16.41 5.34 8.55
N LEU A 150 -16.49 6.55 7.99
CA LEU A 150 -16.78 7.75 8.76
C LEU A 150 -18.27 7.86 9.10
N ALA A 151 -18.56 7.75 10.40
CA ALA A 151 -19.88 8.03 10.94
C ALA A 151 -20.22 9.52 10.91
N ASN A 152 -21.52 9.81 10.96
CA ASN A 152 -22.01 11.18 11.13
C ASN A 152 -21.59 11.73 12.50
N ILE A 153 -21.10 12.97 12.51
CA ILE A 153 -20.76 13.68 13.75
C ILE A 153 -21.83 14.72 14.05
N THR A 154 -22.38 14.66 15.26
CA THR A 154 -23.35 15.65 15.74
C THR A 154 -22.72 16.50 16.85
N GLY A 155 -22.74 17.81 16.68
CA GLY A 155 -22.34 18.77 17.69
C GLY A 155 -23.46 19.74 18.03
N ARG A 156 -23.36 20.34 19.22
CA ARG A 156 -24.34 21.32 19.69
C ARG A 156 -23.98 22.75 19.29
N PHE A 157 -22.68 23.05 19.22
CA PHE A 157 -22.18 24.41 19.05
C PHE A 157 -21.05 24.50 18.05
N ASP A 158 -20.12 23.56 18.15
CA ASP A 158 -19.05 23.40 17.18
C ASP A 158 -18.62 21.94 17.09
N VAL A 159 -18.05 21.57 15.94
CA VAL A 159 -17.40 20.29 15.68
C VAL A 159 -16.08 20.56 14.98
N SER A 160 -15.02 19.90 15.43
CA SER A 160 -13.76 19.80 14.69
C SER A 160 -13.56 18.35 14.26
N LEU A 161 -13.25 18.15 12.98
CA LEU A 161 -13.00 16.85 12.41
C LEU A 161 -11.54 16.46 12.58
N THR A 162 -11.30 15.18 12.83
CA THR A 162 -9.98 14.57 12.73
C THR A 162 -9.77 14.09 11.31
N VAL A 163 -8.55 14.27 10.79
CA VAL A 163 -8.20 13.79 9.46
C VAL A 163 -8.15 12.25 9.48
N PRO A 164 -8.94 11.57 8.64
CA PRO A 164 -8.94 10.11 8.56
C PRO A 164 -7.71 9.58 7.80
N THR A 165 -7.48 8.28 7.91
CA THR A 165 -6.42 7.56 7.20
C THR A 165 -7.00 6.44 6.33
N ALA A 166 -6.23 6.07 5.32
CA ALA A 166 -6.43 4.91 4.47
C ALA A 166 -5.12 4.10 4.43
N THR A 167 -5.21 2.85 4.00
CA THR A 167 -4.06 1.99 3.73
C THR A 167 -4.03 1.63 2.26
N ASP A 168 -2.85 1.78 1.67
CA ASP A 168 -2.52 1.37 0.33
C ASP A 168 -1.52 0.19 0.36
N ASN A 169 -1.60 -0.73 -0.61
CA ASN A 169 -0.76 -1.92 -0.64
C ASN A 169 0.71 -1.63 -0.97
N CYS A 170 1.01 -0.55 -1.72
CA CYS A 170 2.37 -0.20 -2.12
C CYS A 170 2.94 0.97 -1.30
N VAL A 171 2.11 1.95 -0.95
CA VAL A 171 2.52 3.16 -0.23
C VAL A 171 2.38 3.00 1.29
N GLY A 172 1.45 2.15 1.75
CA GLY A 172 1.12 2.00 3.16
C GLY A 172 0.14 3.07 3.64
N MET A 173 0.41 3.72 4.76
CA MET A 173 -0.52 4.69 5.34
C MET A 173 -0.63 5.96 4.48
N VAL A 174 -1.87 6.28 4.07
CA VAL A 174 -2.25 7.48 3.35
C VAL A 174 -3.11 8.37 4.26
N ILE A 175 -2.69 9.63 4.42
CA ILE A 175 -3.44 10.63 5.21
C ILE A 175 -4.36 11.38 4.25
N ALA A 176 -5.65 11.48 4.59
CA ALA A 176 -6.60 12.19 3.74
C ALA A 176 -6.30 13.69 3.63
N THR A 177 -6.75 14.28 2.54
CA THR A 177 -6.83 15.72 2.36
C THR A 177 -8.27 16.14 2.09
N THR A 178 -8.58 17.41 2.33
CA THR A 178 -9.88 17.99 1.97
C THR A 178 -9.74 19.46 1.64
N THR A 179 -10.60 19.95 0.75
CA THR A 179 -10.79 21.39 0.50
C THR A 179 -11.98 21.95 1.29
N ASP A 180 -12.78 21.09 1.92
CA ASP A 180 -13.91 21.48 2.75
C ASP A 180 -13.43 21.94 4.15
N PRO A 181 -14.26 22.67 4.91
CA PRO A 181 -13.94 23.01 6.29
C PRO A 181 -13.75 21.76 7.16
N VAL A 182 -12.79 21.81 8.08
CA VAL A 182 -12.59 20.78 9.13
C VAL A 182 -13.07 21.25 10.50
N HIS A 183 -13.64 22.46 10.56
CA HIS A 183 -14.27 23.03 11.74
C HIS A 183 -15.59 23.68 11.33
N TYR A 184 -16.65 23.36 12.06
CA TYR A 184 -17.99 23.85 11.83
C TYR A 184 -18.55 24.44 13.12
N ASP A 185 -19.00 25.69 13.09
CA ASP A 185 -19.55 26.43 14.22
C ASP A 185 -20.90 27.13 13.90
N GLU A 186 -21.40 26.93 12.67
CA GLU A 186 -22.71 27.38 12.24
C GLU A 186 -23.74 26.25 12.31
N ILE A 187 -24.98 26.56 12.70
CA ILE A 187 -26.09 25.60 12.74
C ILE A 187 -26.38 25.11 11.32
N GLY A 188 -26.46 23.80 11.14
CA GLY A 188 -26.76 23.22 9.85
C GLY A 188 -26.34 21.76 9.73
N THR A 189 -26.55 21.22 8.53
CA THR A 189 -25.99 19.95 8.12
C THR A 189 -24.99 20.23 7.01
N PHE A 190 -23.76 19.80 7.22
CA PHE A 190 -22.64 19.95 6.31
C PHE A 190 -22.12 18.57 5.91
N THR A 191 -21.40 18.53 4.80
CA THR A 191 -20.69 17.34 4.34
C THR A 191 -19.26 17.74 4.04
N THR A 192 -18.32 16.99 4.60
CA THR A 192 -16.88 17.09 4.30
C THR A 192 -16.51 15.90 3.42
N THR A 193 -15.90 16.15 2.28
CA THR A 193 -15.36 15.12 1.40
C THR A 193 -13.87 14.97 1.62
N TRP A 194 -13.44 13.79 2.03
CA TRP A 194 -12.05 13.40 2.21
C TRP A 194 -11.54 12.70 0.95
N SER A 195 -10.34 13.07 0.50
CA SER A 195 -9.65 12.46 -0.63
C SER A 195 -8.38 11.77 -0.13
N PHE A 196 -8.21 10.50 -0.50
CA PHE A 196 -7.00 9.72 -0.26
C PHE A 196 -6.29 9.59 -1.59
N ASP A 197 -5.05 10.06 -1.66
CA ASP A 197 -4.20 10.05 -2.85
C ASP A 197 -2.88 9.38 -2.47
N ASP A 198 -2.55 8.28 -3.13
CA ASP A 198 -1.33 7.50 -2.91
C ASP A 198 -0.08 8.16 -3.52
N GLY A 199 -0.24 9.20 -4.35
CA GLY A 199 0.83 9.82 -5.12
C GLY A 199 1.29 9.02 -6.34
N ASN A 200 0.69 7.85 -6.59
CA ASN A 200 0.89 6.99 -7.75
C ASN A 200 -0.21 7.16 -8.81
N GLY A 201 -1.23 7.98 -8.52
CA GLY A 201 -2.31 8.32 -9.44
C GLY A 201 -3.62 7.62 -9.12
N ASN A 202 -3.66 6.81 -8.05
CA ASN A 202 -4.88 6.17 -7.59
C ASN A 202 -5.45 6.95 -6.42
N THR A 203 -6.76 7.20 -6.50
CA THR A 203 -7.46 8.00 -5.50
C THR A 203 -8.75 7.34 -5.08
N SER A 204 -9.08 7.48 -3.80
CA SER A 204 -10.38 7.11 -3.24
C SER A 204 -10.93 8.29 -2.45
N THR A 205 -12.24 8.26 -2.18
CA THR A 205 -12.91 9.35 -1.45
C THR A 205 -13.90 8.80 -0.43
N GLN A 206 -14.10 9.53 0.65
CA GLN A 206 -15.13 9.23 1.64
C GLN A 206 -15.76 10.52 2.16
N THR A 207 -17.07 10.50 2.38
CA THR A 207 -17.81 11.67 2.88
C THR A 207 -18.17 11.51 4.34
N GLN A 208 -18.04 12.59 5.11
CA GLN A 208 -18.49 12.66 6.50
C GLN A 208 -19.57 13.72 6.66
N THR A 209 -20.71 13.35 7.24
CA THR A 209 -21.78 14.30 7.54
C THR A 209 -21.59 14.92 8.92
N VAL A 210 -21.68 16.24 9.00
CA VAL A 210 -21.59 17.01 10.23
C VAL A 210 -22.92 17.71 10.49
N ILE A 211 -23.51 17.48 11.66
CA ILE A 211 -24.79 18.06 12.07
C ILE A 211 -24.53 18.97 13.27
N ILE A 212 -24.65 20.28 13.07
CA ILE A 212 -24.65 21.25 14.16
C ILE A 212 -26.10 21.60 14.46
N GLY A 213 -26.64 21.05 15.55
CA GLY A 213 -28.02 21.26 15.97
C GLY A 213 -28.12 22.30 17.08
N ASP A 214 -28.99 23.30 16.89
CA ASP A 214 -29.42 24.21 17.97
C ASP A 214 -30.68 23.69 18.64
N SER A 215 -30.57 22.55 19.34
CA SER A 215 -31.59 22.18 20.31
C SER A 215 -31.18 22.68 21.69
N VAL A 216 -31.28 24.00 21.87
CA VAL A 216 -31.57 24.58 23.17
C VAL A 216 -33.10 24.59 23.29
N GLU A 217 -33.67 23.52 23.82
CA GLU A 217 -35.11 23.47 24.12
C GLU A 217 -35.38 24.35 25.33
N SER A 218 -36.35 25.27 25.18
CA SER A 218 -36.86 26.09 26.26
C SER A 218 -38.25 25.57 26.59
N HIS A 219 -38.37 24.80 27.67
CA HIS A 219 -39.67 24.36 28.15
C HIS A 219 -40.38 25.49 28.89
N GLY A 220 -41.71 25.54 28.77
CA GLY A 220 -42.51 26.33 29.72
C GLY A 220 -42.28 25.81 31.15
N PHE A 221 -42.56 26.64 32.15
CA PHE A 221 -42.31 26.30 33.55
C PHE A 221 -43.45 26.77 34.45
N SER A 222 -43.54 26.20 35.64
CA SER A 222 -44.64 26.37 36.60
C SER A 222 -44.13 26.79 37.98
N PRO A 223 -43.90 28.10 38.25
CA PRO A 223 -43.39 28.58 39.53
C PRO A 223 -44.48 28.64 40.62
N ASN A 224 -44.98 27.47 41.01
CA ASN A 224 -46.03 27.28 42.01
C ASN A 224 -45.51 26.75 43.36
N ASP A 225 -44.18 26.65 43.49
CA ASP A 225 -43.47 26.20 44.69
C ASP A 225 -43.76 24.73 45.07
N ASP A 226 -44.11 23.88 44.10
CA ASP A 226 -44.34 22.45 44.30
C ASP A 226 -43.07 21.58 44.17
N GLY A 227 -41.94 22.19 43.81
CA GLY A 227 -40.65 21.55 43.59
C GLY A 227 -40.43 21.04 42.18
N ILE A 228 -41.40 21.18 41.27
CA ILE A 228 -41.37 20.66 39.90
C ILE A 228 -41.50 21.81 38.91
N ASN A 229 -40.49 21.97 38.04
CA ASN A 229 -40.45 23.04 37.02
C ASN A 229 -40.67 24.45 37.59
N ASP A 230 -40.23 24.70 38.82
CA ASP A 230 -40.34 26.01 39.46
C ASP A 230 -39.43 27.07 38.80
N THR A 231 -38.38 26.64 38.10
CA THR A 231 -37.50 27.53 37.37
C THR A 231 -37.46 27.22 35.88
N TRP A 232 -37.22 28.26 35.07
CA TRP A 232 -37.04 28.12 33.65
C TRP A 232 -35.71 27.45 33.33
N THR A 233 -35.78 26.20 32.86
CA THR A 233 -34.59 25.42 32.49
C THR A 233 -34.34 25.53 31.00
N ILE A 234 -33.08 25.81 30.66
CA ILE A 234 -32.55 25.91 29.32
C ILE A 234 -31.40 24.92 29.22
N ASP A 235 -31.61 23.84 28.47
CA ASP A 235 -30.62 22.77 28.41
C ASP A 235 -29.31 23.23 27.78
N GLY A 236 -28.20 22.95 28.48
CA GLY A 236 -26.85 23.30 28.02
C GLY A 236 -26.42 24.74 28.26
N ILE A 237 -27.27 25.61 28.83
CA ILE A 237 -26.92 27.02 29.05
C ILE A 237 -25.72 27.18 30.01
N GLU A 238 -25.50 26.23 30.91
CA GLU A 238 -24.37 26.17 31.85
C GLU A 238 -22.99 26.16 31.15
N THR A 239 -22.93 25.70 29.89
CA THR A 239 -21.69 25.72 29.08
C THR A 239 -21.29 27.14 28.65
N TYR A 240 -22.17 28.12 28.87
CA TYR A 240 -21.94 29.54 28.62
C TYR A 240 -21.92 30.34 29.91
N PRO A 241 -20.80 30.34 30.67
CA PRO A 241 -20.71 31.07 31.93
C PRO A 241 -20.85 32.59 31.76
N LYS A 242 -20.74 33.09 30.53
CA LYS A 242 -20.90 34.51 30.16
C LYS A 242 -22.18 34.79 29.37
N CYS A 243 -23.07 33.82 29.15
CA CYS A 243 -24.31 34.08 28.42
C CYS A 243 -25.12 35.20 29.08
N LYS A 244 -25.93 35.91 28.33
CA LYS A 244 -26.88 36.89 28.83
C LYS A 244 -28.28 36.50 28.39
N VAL A 245 -29.14 36.20 29.36
CA VAL A 245 -30.55 35.85 29.15
C VAL A 245 -31.40 37.06 29.49
N ARG A 246 -32.28 37.45 28.57
CA ARG A 246 -33.23 38.54 28.70
C ARG A 246 -34.63 38.03 28.40
N VAL A 247 -35.63 38.43 29.18
CA VAL A 247 -37.03 38.04 29.01
C VAL A 247 -37.93 39.27 29.00
N PHE A 248 -38.91 39.26 28.10
CA PHE A 248 -39.81 40.36 27.80
C PHE A 248 -41.26 39.91 27.94
N ASN A 249 -42.08 40.77 28.53
CA ASN A 249 -43.53 40.57 28.54
C ASN A 249 -44.16 40.90 27.17
N ARG A 250 -45.47 40.64 27.02
CA ARG A 250 -46.24 40.92 25.80
C ARG A 250 -46.18 42.37 25.29
N SER A 251 -45.86 43.33 26.14
CA SER A 251 -45.75 44.74 25.78
C SER A 251 -44.33 45.13 25.37
N GLY A 252 -43.40 44.18 25.31
CA GLY A 252 -41.98 44.41 24.99
C GLY A 252 -41.17 44.96 26.17
N THR A 253 -41.74 45.01 27.39
CA THR A 253 -40.99 45.44 28.58
C THR A 253 -40.12 44.29 29.08
N GLU A 254 -38.84 44.56 29.30
CA GLU A 254 -37.93 43.59 29.93
C GLU A 254 -38.35 43.34 31.38
N VAL A 255 -38.56 42.07 31.72
CA VAL A 255 -38.95 41.61 33.05
C VAL A 255 -37.83 40.81 33.73
N TYR A 256 -36.93 40.23 32.95
CA TYR A 256 -35.81 39.48 33.52
C TYR A 256 -34.53 39.71 32.72
N GLU A 257 -33.42 39.87 33.43
CA GLU A 257 -32.08 39.87 32.85
C GLU A 257 -31.10 39.10 33.75
N LYS A 258 -30.28 38.21 33.17
CA LYS A 258 -29.20 37.54 33.88
C LYS A 258 -28.00 37.26 33.00
N VAL A 259 -26.84 37.74 33.42
CA VAL A 259 -25.53 37.31 32.90
C VAL A 259 -25.07 36.06 33.66
N GLY A 260 -24.54 35.07 32.94
CA GLY A 260 -24.21 33.75 33.44
C GLY A 260 -25.44 33.04 33.97
N TYR A 261 -26.49 32.92 33.15
CA TYR A 261 -27.74 32.27 33.54
C TYR A 261 -27.52 30.78 33.85
N LYS A 262 -28.06 30.31 34.98
CA LYS A 262 -27.88 28.96 35.51
C LYS A 262 -29.22 28.29 35.86
N ASN A 263 -30.20 28.44 34.97
CA ASN A 263 -31.56 27.90 35.17
C ASN A 263 -32.24 28.37 36.46
N THR A 264 -32.01 29.64 36.83
CA THR A 264 -32.41 30.21 38.12
C THR A 264 -33.66 31.09 38.07
N TRP A 265 -34.29 31.29 36.92
CA TRP A 265 -35.44 32.20 36.84
C TRP A 265 -36.71 31.51 37.32
N ASP A 266 -37.29 32.02 38.39
CA ASP A 266 -38.47 31.54 39.11
C ASP A 266 -39.77 32.29 38.73
N GLY A 267 -39.75 33.01 37.60
CA GLY A 267 -40.89 33.80 37.15
C GLY A 267 -41.11 35.10 37.93
N TYR A 268 -40.13 35.57 38.71
CA TYR A 268 -40.15 36.92 39.27
C TYR A 268 -39.39 37.92 38.39
N SER A 269 -39.90 39.14 38.32
CA SER A 269 -39.22 40.23 37.62
C SER A 269 -38.00 40.68 38.42
N ASN A 270 -36.84 40.79 37.78
CA ASN A 270 -35.67 41.42 38.39
C ASN A 270 -35.30 42.77 37.77
N THR A 271 -35.94 43.13 36.65
CA THR A 271 -35.90 44.47 36.07
C THR A 271 -37.14 45.24 36.52
N GLY A 272 -36.96 46.32 37.28
CA GLY A 272 -38.06 47.10 37.87
C GLY A 272 -38.49 46.62 39.26
N SER A 273 -39.80 46.59 39.53
CA SER A 273 -40.33 46.11 40.82
C SER A 273 -40.35 44.60 40.88
N ASN A 274 -39.79 44.00 41.94
CA ASN A 274 -39.78 42.55 42.16
C ASN A 274 -41.22 42.02 42.29
N LYS A 275 -41.79 41.59 41.17
CA LYS A 275 -43.20 41.20 41.03
C LYS A 275 -43.27 39.83 40.36
N LYS A 276 -44.13 38.96 40.88
CA LYS A 276 -44.47 37.68 40.26
C LYS A 276 -45.10 37.92 38.89
N MET A 277 -44.60 37.22 37.87
CA MET A 277 -45.14 37.27 36.51
C MET A 277 -46.56 36.70 36.44
N MET A 278 -47.29 37.05 35.38
CA MET A 278 -48.61 36.49 35.13
C MET A 278 -48.45 35.25 34.26
N SER A 279 -49.38 34.29 34.34
CA SER A 279 -49.40 33.19 33.39
C SER A 279 -49.52 33.72 31.96
N GLY A 280 -48.74 33.16 31.04
CA GLY A 280 -48.73 33.60 29.65
C GLY A 280 -47.40 33.37 28.96
N ALA A 281 -47.35 33.75 27.67
CA ALA A 281 -46.16 33.69 26.86
C ALA A 281 -45.28 34.93 27.06
N TYR A 282 -43.98 34.69 27.21
CA TYR A 282 -42.93 35.68 27.34
C TYR A 282 -41.90 35.46 26.25
N TYR A 283 -41.42 36.54 25.64
CA TYR A 283 -40.40 36.47 24.61
C TYR A 283 -39.03 36.51 25.28
N TYR A 284 -38.10 35.65 24.87
CA TYR A 284 -36.74 35.66 25.40
C TYR A 284 -35.69 35.91 24.33
N ILE A 285 -34.53 36.40 24.76
CA ILE A 285 -33.31 36.51 23.98
C ILE A 285 -32.16 35.94 24.82
N ILE A 286 -31.37 35.05 24.24
CA ILE A 286 -30.16 34.45 24.82
C ILE A 286 -28.98 34.89 23.96
N GLU A 287 -28.11 35.70 24.52
CA GLU A 287 -26.83 36.07 23.94
C GLU A 287 -25.75 35.18 24.54
N PHE A 288 -25.20 34.24 23.77
CA PHE A 288 -24.25 33.25 24.31
C PHE A 288 -22.88 33.86 24.71
N ASN A 289 -22.54 35.04 24.16
CA ASN A 289 -21.28 35.75 24.39
C ASN A 289 -20.04 34.85 24.16
N LYS A 290 -20.13 33.97 23.16
CA LYS A 290 -19.03 33.16 22.59
C LYS A 290 -18.87 33.59 21.13
N ASN A 291 -17.62 33.72 20.67
CA ASN A 291 -17.33 34.14 19.29
C ASN A 291 -18.07 33.24 18.28
N GLY A 292 -18.60 33.84 17.22
CA GLY A 292 -19.32 33.13 16.14
C GLY A 292 -20.81 32.85 16.41
N LEU A 293 -21.22 32.74 17.69
CA LEU A 293 -22.62 32.40 18.01
C LEU A 293 -23.56 33.60 17.95
N LYS A 294 -24.61 33.47 17.12
CA LYS A 294 -25.70 34.44 17.04
C LYS A 294 -26.65 34.30 18.25
N PRO A 295 -27.30 35.39 18.70
CA PRO A 295 -28.30 35.30 19.76
C PRO A 295 -29.47 34.40 19.36
N LYS A 296 -29.97 33.60 20.31
CA LYS A 296 -31.19 32.79 20.15
C LYS A 296 -32.37 33.52 20.77
N SER A 297 -33.53 33.47 20.13
CA SER A 297 -34.76 34.01 20.69
C SER A 297 -35.94 33.07 20.49
N GLY A 298 -36.97 33.25 21.29
CA GLY A 298 -38.14 32.38 21.27
C GLY A 298 -39.17 32.77 22.31
N TRP A 299 -40.08 31.85 22.60
CA TRP A 299 -41.13 32.04 23.59
C TRP A 299 -40.97 31.03 24.72
N VAL A 300 -41.14 31.51 25.95
CA VAL A 300 -41.29 30.67 27.15
C VAL A 300 -42.67 30.92 27.73
N TYR A 301 -43.35 29.85 28.13
CA TYR A 301 -44.68 29.95 28.72
C TYR A 301 -44.58 29.77 30.23
N ILE A 302 -45.20 30.68 30.98
CA ILE A 302 -45.36 30.57 32.44
C ILE A 302 -46.79 30.08 32.71
N ASN A 303 -46.90 29.03 33.51
CA ASN A 303 -48.17 28.60 34.10
C ASN A 303 -48.03 28.55 35.63
N TYR A 304 -49.13 28.49 36.39
CA TYR A 304 -49.08 28.32 37.84
C TYR A 304 -50.04 27.20 38.26
#